data_AF-A0A1F2TDP6-F1
#
_entry.id   AF-A0A1F2TDP6-F1
#
_cell.length_a   1.000
_cell.length_b   1.000
_cell.length_c   1.000
_cell.angle_alpha   90.00
_cell.angle_beta   90.00
_cell.angle_gamma   90.00
#
_symmetry.space_group_name_H-M   'P 1'
#
loop_
_entity.id
_entity.type
_entity.pdbx_description
1 polymer ?
#
loop_
_entity_poly.entity_id
_entity_poly.type
_entity_poly.pdbx_seq_one_letter_code
_entity_poly.pdbx_strand_id
1 'polypeptide(L)'
;MASLMMATVAVVLSRQATPEHLVLISLTIGAAGAAAAGFYRTLAPLASEDTAIFSEPLSGRSRAAMEREKALVLRSIKELEFDRAMGKLSQKDFDEMAGRLRARALMLMKQLDEGGSGYRELIERELAARLVSRGVKTRPAPPPVAAAAPPVGVCEACRTTNDADAAFCKRCGSRLEGAAAAAQGDAR
;
A
#
# COMPACT_ATOMS: atom_id res chain seq x y z
N MET A 1 -3.57 -21.68 27.31
CA MET A 1 -2.49 -22.30 28.10
C MET A 1 -2.72 -22.17 29.61
N ALA A 2 -3.03 -20.99 30.15
CA ALA A 2 -3.31 -20.81 31.58
C ALA A 2 -4.52 -21.62 32.10
N SER A 3 -5.58 -21.78 31.29
CA SER A 3 -6.76 -22.58 31.64
C SER A 3 -6.46 -24.07 31.81
N LEU A 4 -5.54 -24.62 31.01
CA LEU A 4 -5.15 -26.03 31.08
C LEU A 4 -4.36 -26.31 32.37
N MET A 5 -3.52 -25.36 32.80
CA MET A 5 -2.72 -25.44 34.03
C MET A 5 -3.57 -25.31 35.30
N MET A 6 -4.62 -24.48 35.28
CA MET A 6 -5.54 -24.37 36.41
C MET A 6 -6.43 -25.61 36.54
N ALA A 7 -6.81 -26.22 35.42
CA ALA A 7 -7.57 -27.48 35.43
C ALA A 7 -6.75 -28.65 36.00
N THR A 8 -5.46 -28.76 35.66
CA THR A 8 -4.61 -29.83 36.20
C THR A 8 -4.35 -29.65 37.70
N VAL A 9 -4.17 -28.42 38.18
CA VAL A 9 -3.98 -28.12 39.61
C VAL A 9 -5.24 -28.48 40.42
N ALA A 10 -6.44 -28.14 39.93
CA ALA A 10 -7.70 -28.47 40.60
C ALA A 10 -7.92 -29.99 40.72
N VAL A 11 -7.54 -30.76 39.69
CA VAL A 11 -7.65 -32.22 39.69
C VAL A 11 -6.67 -32.86 40.68
N VAL A 12 -5.44 -32.37 40.77
CA VAL A 12 -4.40 -32.90 41.68
C VAL A 12 -4.73 -32.65 43.16
N LEU A 13 -5.43 -31.55 43.47
CA LEU A 13 -5.90 -31.23 44.83
C LEU A 13 -7.11 -32.09 45.27
N SER A 14 -7.82 -32.72 44.33
CA SER A 14 -8.99 -33.56 44.62
C SER A 14 -8.62 -35.02 44.90
N ARG A 15 -8.08 -35.29 46.10
CA ARG A 15 -7.58 -36.62 46.50
C ARG A 15 -8.65 -37.72 46.74
N GLN A 16 -9.96 -37.48 46.51
CA GLN A 16 -11.03 -38.47 46.70
C GLN A 16 -12.16 -38.42 45.63
N ALA A 17 -11.90 -37.91 44.43
CA ALA A 17 -12.91 -37.94 43.36
C ALA A 17 -12.90 -39.30 42.65
N THR A 18 -14.07 -39.94 42.53
CA THR A 18 -14.25 -41.06 41.58
C THR A 18 -13.92 -40.58 40.17
N PRO A 19 -13.41 -41.45 39.27
CA PRO A 19 -12.95 -41.03 37.93
C PRO A 19 -14.02 -40.29 37.13
N GLU A 20 -15.30 -40.58 37.39
CA GLU A 20 -16.45 -39.90 36.80
C GLU A 20 -16.48 -38.39 37.12
N HIS A 21 -16.20 -38.01 38.37
CA HIS A 21 -16.20 -36.60 38.77
C HIS A 21 -15.06 -35.81 38.11
N LEU A 22 -13.89 -36.42 37.90
CA LEU A 22 -12.77 -35.77 37.19
C LEU A 22 -13.12 -35.50 35.72
N VAL A 23 -13.81 -36.43 35.07
CA VAL A 23 -14.28 -36.27 33.69
C VAL A 23 -15.32 -35.14 33.61
N LEU A 24 -16.30 -35.12 34.51
CA LEU A 24 -17.33 -34.07 34.53
C LEU A 24 -16.76 -32.68 34.83
N ILE A 25 -15.80 -32.57 35.75
CA ILE A 25 -15.14 -31.30 36.07
C ILE A 25 -14.32 -30.80 34.87
N SER A 26 -13.54 -31.67 34.22
CA SER A 26 -12.75 -31.24 33.04
C SER A 26 -13.64 -30.81 31.86
N LEU A 27 -14.75 -31.52 31.62
CA LEU A 27 -15.72 -31.19 30.58
C LEU A 27 -16.40 -29.84 30.84
N THR A 28 -16.83 -29.58 32.08
CA THR A 28 -17.50 -28.32 32.44
C THR A 28 -16.57 -27.13 32.35
N ILE A 29 -15.30 -27.26 32.80
CA ILE A 29 -14.28 -26.21 32.65
C ILE A 29 -13.99 -25.95 31.16
N GLY A 30 -13.89 -27.01 30.35
CA GLY A 30 -13.69 -26.90 28.91
C GLY A 30 -14.85 -26.18 28.20
N ALA A 31 -16.09 -26.57 28.51
CA ALA A 31 -17.29 -25.96 27.95
C ALA A 31 -17.42 -24.48 28.36
N ALA A 32 -17.16 -24.15 29.63
CA ALA A 32 -17.15 -22.78 30.11
C ALA A 32 -16.08 -21.94 29.42
N GLY A 33 -14.88 -22.49 29.20
CA GLY A 33 -13.81 -21.82 28.48
C GLY A 33 -14.15 -21.56 27.00
N ALA A 34 -14.77 -22.52 26.32
CA ALA A 34 -15.22 -22.35 24.94
C ALA A 34 -16.34 -21.29 24.83
N ALA A 35 -17.29 -21.31 25.76
CA ALA A 35 -18.36 -20.31 25.82
C ALA A 35 -17.80 -18.90 26.09
N ALA A 36 -16.86 -18.75 27.02
CA ALA A 36 -16.20 -17.49 27.32
C ALA A 36 -15.35 -16.98 26.13
N ALA A 37 -14.65 -17.87 25.41
CA ALA A 37 -13.91 -17.50 24.21
C ALA A 37 -14.83 -17.06 23.08
N GLY A 38 -15.96 -17.76 22.88
CA GLY A 38 -17.00 -17.35 21.93
C GLY A 38 -17.56 -15.98 22.27
N PHE A 39 -17.94 -15.77 23.53
CA PHE A 39 -18.47 -14.49 24.02
C PHE A 39 -17.45 -13.35 23.88
N TYR A 40 -16.19 -13.60 24.24
CA TYR A 40 -15.11 -12.63 24.03
C TYR A 40 -14.93 -12.29 22.56
N ARG A 41 -14.94 -13.29 21.66
CA ARG A 41 -14.83 -13.05 20.22
C ARG A 41 -16.01 -12.25 19.67
N THR A 42 -17.21 -12.41 20.25
CA THR A 42 -18.39 -11.61 19.86
C THR A 42 -18.37 -10.19 20.40
N LEU A 43 -17.77 -9.95 21.58
CA LEU A 43 -17.68 -8.62 22.19
C LEU A 43 -16.41 -7.84 21.79
N ALA A 44 -15.33 -8.54 21.42
CA ALA A 44 -14.09 -7.96 20.94
C ALA A 44 -14.29 -6.88 19.87
N PRO A 45 -15.14 -7.06 18.83
CA PRO A 45 -15.35 -6.02 17.82
C PRO A 45 -16.06 -4.77 18.34
N LEU A 46 -16.78 -4.82 19.47
CA LEU A 46 -17.40 -3.64 20.09
C LEU A 46 -16.44 -2.88 21.00
N ALA A 47 -15.39 -3.53 21.49
CA ALA A 47 -14.39 -2.94 22.39
C ALA A 47 -13.13 -2.44 21.64
N SER A 48 -12.89 -2.90 20.41
CA SER A 48 -11.88 -2.32 19.54
C SER A 48 -12.47 -1.13 18.79
N GLU A 49 -11.91 0.07 18.99
CA GLU A 49 -12.10 1.20 18.08
C GLU A 49 -11.54 0.83 16.69
N ASP A 50 -12.40 0.22 15.87
CA ASP A 50 -12.48 0.28 14.42
C ASP A 50 -11.20 0.51 13.58
N THR A 51 -10.11 -0.23 13.84
CA THR A 51 -8.91 -0.18 12.97
C THR A 51 -8.45 -1.52 12.39
N ALA A 52 -9.06 -2.65 12.77
CA ALA A 52 -8.54 -3.97 12.39
C ALA A 52 -9.49 -4.84 11.52
N ILE A 53 -10.72 -4.39 11.22
CA ILE A 53 -11.68 -5.19 10.45
C ILE A 53 -11.42 -5.13 8.93
N PHE A 54 -10.66 -4.14 8.44
CA PHE A 54 -10.42 -3.95 6.99
C PHE A 54 -9.15 -4.60 6.42
N SER A 55 -8.48 -5.48 7.16
CA SER A 55 -7.23 -6.13 6.69
C SER A 55 -7.40 -7.60 6.31
N GLU A 56 -8.57 -8.03 5.85
CA GLU A 56 -8.60 -9.21 4.98
C GLU A 56 -8.16 -8.74 3.59
N PRO A 57 -7.03 -9.25 3.05
CA PRO A 57 -6.64 -8.91 1.69
C PRO A 57 -7.81 -9.26 0.77
N LEU A 58 -8.33 -8.26 0.05
CA LEU A 58 -9.41 -8.47 -0.92
C LEU A 58 -9.06 -9.71 -1.75
N SER A 59 -9.90 -10.75 -1.65
CA SER A 59 -9.72 -11.95 -2.46
C SER A 59 -9.49 -11.54 -3.92
N GLY A 60 -8.59 -12.19 -4.65
CA GLY A 60 -8.30 -11.79 -6.04
C GLY A 60 -9.57 -11.68 -6.91
N ARG A 61 -10.63 -12.43 -6.56
CA ARG A 61 -11.95 -12.36 -7.18
C ARG A 61 -12.71 -11.05 -6.88
N SER A 62 -12.72 -10.58 -5.63
CA SER A 62 -13.37 -9.30 -5.28
C SER A 62 -12.63 -8.10 -5.87
N ARG A 63 -11.29 -8.14 -5.88
CA ARG A 63 -10.46 -7.13 -6.57
C ARG A 63 -10.76 -7.08 -8.06
N ALA A 64 -10.80 -8.22 -8.74
CA ALA A 64 -11.11 -8.29 -10.17
C ALA A 64 -12.53 -7.79 -10.48
N ALA A 65 -13.50 -8.00 -9.59
CA ALA A 65 -14.85 -7.45 -9.75
C ALA A 65 -14.84 -5.92 -9.66
N MET A 66 -14.17 -5.35 -8.65
CA MET A 66 -14.01 -3.90 -8.50
C MET A 66 -13.25 -3.26 -9.68
N GLU A 67 -12.23 -3.93 -10.21
CA GLU A 67 -11.50 -3.46 -11.40
C GLU A 67 -12.39 -3.40 -12.65
N ARG A 68 -13.29 -4.38 -12.82
CA ARG A 68 -14.29 -4.34 -13.90
C ARG A 68 -15.27 -3.20 -13.72
N GLU A 69 -15.79 -3.00 -12.51
CA GLU A 69 -16.68 -1.87 -12.21
C GLU A 69 -16.01 -0.52 -12.50
N LYS A 70 -14.76 -0.35 -12.07
CA LYS A 70 -13.94 0.83 -12.39
C LYS A 70 -13.85 1.03 -13.91
N ALA A 71 -13.55 -0.03 -14.67
CA ALA A 71 -13.43 0.07 -16.11
C ALA A 71 -14.75 0.49 -16.78
N LEU A 72 -15.89 -0.01 -16.30
CA LEU A 72 -17.22 0.38 -16.78
C LEU A 72 -17.52 1.84 -16.48
N VAL A 73 -17.23 2.32 -15.26
CA VAL A 73 -17.45 3.73 -14.90
C VAL A 73 -16.57 4.64 -15.76
N LEU A 74 -15.30 4.32 -15.96
CA LEU A 74 -14.41 5.13 -16.79
C LEU A 74 -14.86 5.14 -18.26
N ARG A 75 -15.37 4.03 -18.78
CA ARG A 75 -15.97 3.98 -20.12
C ARG A 75 -17.20 4.88 -20.21
N SER A 76 -18.09 4.84 -19.21
CA SER A 76 -19.29 5.69 -19.19
C SER A 76 -18.96 7.19 -19.17
N ILE A 77 -17.89 7.60 -18.49
CA ILE A 77 -17.41 8.98 -18.51
C ILE A 77 -16.96 9.37 -19.93
N LYS A 78 -16.25 8.46 -20.62
CA LYS A 78 -15.78 8.70 -22.00
C LYS A 78 -16.92 8.78 -23.01
N GLU A 79 -17.95 7.96 -22.85
CA GLU A 79 -19.17 8.05 -23.66
C GLU A 79 -19.89 9.38 -23.43
N LEU A 80 -20.00 9.84 -22.18
CA LEU A 80 -20.54 11.16 -21.83
C LEU A 80 -19.74 12.32 -22.45
N GLU A 81 -18.41 12.23 -22.42
CA GLU A 81 -17.52 13.21 -23.05
C GLU A 81 -17.73 13.26 -24.57
N PHE A 82 -17.94 12.09 -25.18
CA PHE A 82 -18.25 11.95 -26.60
C PHE A 82 -19.63 12.53 -26.94
N ASP A 83 -20.69 12.19 -26.18
CA ASP A 83 -22.04 12.71 -26.42
C ASP A 83 -22.11 14.24 -26.30
N ARG A 84 -21.36 14.82 -25.35
CA ARG A 84 -21.18 16.28 -25.29
C ARG A 84 -20.47 16.83 -26.51
N ALA A 85 -19.36 16.21 -26.95
CA ALA A 85 -18.62 16.65 -28.13
C ALA A 85 -19.47 16.56 -29.41
N MET A 86 -20.42 15.62 -29.45
CA MET A 86 -21.41 15.46 -30.51
C MET A 86 -22.61 16.43 -30.39
N GLY A 87 -22.63 17.29 -29.37
CA GLY A 87 -23.70 18.26 -29.13
C GLY A 87 -25.02 17.66 -28.62
N LYS A 88 -25.03 16.38 -28.20
CA LYS A 88 -26.23 15.72 -27.67
C LYS A 88 -26.54 16.09 -26.22
N LEU A 89 -25.57 16.67 -25.51
CA LEU A 89 -25.67 17.02 -24.09
C LEU A 89 -25.22 18.46 -23.86
N SER A 90 -25.92 19.16 -22.97
CA SER A 90 -25.53 20.49 -22.51
C SER A 90 -24.31 20.41 -21.57
N GLN A 91 -23.54 21.50 -21.48
CA GLN A 91 -22.39 21.56 -20.58
C GLN A 91 -22.80 21.37 -19.11
N LYS A 92 -23.94 21.94 -18.70
CA LYS A 92 -24.46 21.82 -17.34
C LYS A 92 -24.81 20.37 -16.98
N ASP A 93 -25.50 19.67 -17.89
CA ASP A 93 -25.89 18.27 -17.65
C ASP A 93 -24.67 17.35 -17.65
N PHE A 94 -23.70 17.62 -18.52
CA PHE A 94 -22.42 16.93 -18.52
C PHE A 94 -21.68 17.08 -17.18
N ASP A 95 -21.56 18.30 -16.66
CA ASP A 95 -20.82 18.54 -15.42
C ASP A 95 -21.47 17.85 -14.21
N GLU A 96 -22.81 17.85 -14.15
CA GLU A 96 -23.55 17.15 -13.10
C GLU A 96 -23.36 15.63 -13.18
N MET A 97 -23.60 15.03 -14.35
CA MET A 97 -23.51 13.57 -14.53
C MET A 97 -22.07 13.07 -14.40
N ALA A 98 -21.12 13.76 -15.05
CA ALA A 98 -19.71 13.39 -14.98
C ALA A 98 -19.14 13.61 -13.58
N GLY A 99 -19.63 14.61 -12.82
CA GLY A 99 -19.29 14.80 -11.41
C GLY A 99 -19.63 13.57 -10.56
N ARG A 100 -20.85 13.05 -10.67
CA ARG A 100 -21.30 11.85 -9.95
C ARG A 100 -20.47 10.61 -10.32
N LEU A 101 -20.20 10.42 -11.60
CA LEU A 101 -19.38 9.28 -12.08
C LEU A 101 -17.93 9.39 -11.64
N ARG A 102 -17.33 10.59 -11.66
CA ARG A 102 -15.95 10.82 -11.16
C ARG A 102 -15.85 10.54 -9.67
N ALA A 103 -16.82 10.97 -8.87
CA ALA A 103 -16.86 10.64 -7.44
C ALA A 103 -16.89 9.12 -7.21
N ARG A 104 -17.72 8.39 -7.97
CA ARG A 104 -17.77 6.92 -7.92
C ARG A 104 -16.45 6.28 -8.36
N ALA A 105 -15.83 6.77 -9.43
CA ALA A 105 -14.55 6.26 -9.93
C ALA A 105 -13.43 6.44 -8.89
N LEU A 106 -13.37 7.61 -8.23
CA LEU A 106 -12.40 7.88 -7.17
C LEU A 106 -12.56 6.95 -5.97
N MET A 107 -13.80 6.68 -5.56
CA MET A 107 -14.08 5.75 -4.47
C MET A 107 -13.63 4.32 -4.81
N LEU A 108 -13.92 3.83 -6.02
CA LEU A 108 -13.45 2.52 -6.49
C LEU A 108 -11.92 2.42 -6.58
N MET A 109 -11.25 3.48 -7.02
CA MET A 109 -9.78 3.53 -7.04
C MET A 109 -9.20 3.44 -5.63
N LYS A 110 -9.74 4.22 -4.69
CA LYS A 110 -9.30 4.21 -3.29
C LYS A 110 -9.44 2.84 -2.64
N GLN A 111 -10.57 2.16 -2.85
CA GLN A 111 -10.79 0.79 -2.33
C GLN A 111 -9.80 -0.23 -2.90
N LEU A 112 -9.45 -0.11 -4.19
CA LEU A 112 -8.45 -0.98 -4.82
C LEU A 112 -7.02 -0.71 -4.31
N ASP A 113 -6.72 0.54 -3.97
CA ASP A 113 -5.42 0.94 -3.40
C ASP A 113 -5.28 0.46 -1.94
N GLU A 114 -6.33 0.60 -1.14
CA GLU A 114 -6.37 0.13 0.27
C GLU A 114 -6.18 -1.39 0.36
N GLY A 115 -6.86 -2.16 -0.48
CA GLY A 115 -6.68 -3.61 -0.59
C GLY A 115 -5.36 -4.04 -1.27
N GLY A 116 -4.55 -3.09 -1.74
CA GLY A 116 -3.21 -3.30 -2.30
C GLY A 116 -2.07 -3.06 -1.31
N SER A 117 -2.36 -2.64 -0.08
CA SER A 117 -1.37 -2.29 0.96
C SER A 117 -0.29 -3.34 1.17
N GLY A 118 -0.59 -4.64 1.10
CA GLY A 118 0.43 -5.69 1.22
C GLY A 118 1.55 -5.65 0.17
N TYR A 119 1.27 -5.14 -1.05
CA TYR A 119 2.30 -4.98 -2.08
C TYR A 119 3.19 -3.78 -1.82
N ARG A 120 2.68 -2.75 -1.14
CA ARG A 120 3.44 -1.53 -0.85
C ARG A 120 4.63 -1.84 0.04
N GLU A 121 4.43 -2.53 1.15
CA GLU A 121 5.52 -2.99 2.03
C GLU A 121 6.52 -3.90 1.33
N LEU A 122 6.06 -4.79 0.44
CA LEU A 122 6.93 -5.65 -0.37
C LEU A 122 7.79 -4.82 -1.35
N ILE A 123 7.18 -3.83 -2.00
CA ILE A 123 7.86 -2.90 -2.91
C ILE A 123 8.87 -2.05 -2.14
N GLU A 124 8.51 -1.54 -0.97
CA GLU A 124 9.41 -0.73 -0.13
C GLU A 124 10.62 -1.55 0.36
N ARG A 125 10.40 -2.82 0.76
CA ARG A 125 11.49 -3.74 1.11
C ARG A 125 12.42 -4.02 -0.07
N GLU A 126 11.86 -4.30 -1.24
CA GLU A 126 12.64 -4.55 -2.47
C GLU A 126 13.41 -3.30 -2.92
N LEU A 127 12.80 -2.11 -2.83
CA LEU A 127 13.46 -0.83 -3.10
C LEU A 127 14.62 -0.59 -2.13
N ALA A 128 14.42 -0.82 -0.83
CA ALA A 128 15.48 -0.68 0.17
C ALA A 128 16.66 -1.61 -0.13
N ALA A 129 16.39 -2.88 -0.48
CA ALA A 129 17.42 -3.84 -0.87
C ALA A 129 18.19 -3.37 -2.12
N ARG A 130 17.51 -2.81 -3.12
CA ARG A 130 18.12 -2.27 -4.34
C ARG A 130 18.93 -1.00 -4.13
N LEU A 131 18.49 -0.12 -3.24
CA LEU A 131 19.22 1.11 -2.90
C LEU A 131 20.53 0.79 -2.17
N VAL A 132 20.50 -0.19 -1.26
CA VAL A 132 21.70 -0.70 -0.56
C VAL A 132 22.66 -1.36 -1.54
N SER A 133 22.16 -2.23 -2.44
CA SER A 133 23.02 -2.96 -3.39
C SER A 133 23.60 -2.07 -4.49
N ARG A 134 22.90 -1.00 -4.89
CA ARG A 134 23.39 -0.04 -5.90
C ARG A 134 24.28 1.06 -5.32
N GLY A 135 24.51 1.09 -4.01
CA GLY A 135 25.34 2.12 -3.38
C GLY A 135 24.86 3.54 -3.71
N VAL A 136 23.56 3.73 -3.95
CA VAL A 136 22.99 5.05 -4.24
C VAL A 136 23.15 5.86 -2.96
N LYS A 137 24.16 6.72 -2.92
CA LYS A 137 24.26 7.74 -1.88
C LYS A 137 23.02 8.61 -2.01
N THR A 138 22.08 8.46 -1.09
CA THR A 138 20.98 9.40 -0.92
C THR A 138 21.64 10.78 -0.85
N ARG A 139 21.42 11.62 -1.87
CA ARG A 139 21.89 13.00 -1.79
C ARG A 139 21.22 13.59 -0.55
N PRO A 140 21.99 14.09 0.44
CA PRO A 140 21.39 14.74 1.59
C PRO A 140 20.44 15.83 1.08
N ALA A 141 19.32 16.03 1.78
CA ALA A 141 18.46 17.18 1.52
C ALA A 141 19.35 18.43 1.43
N PRO A 142 19.23 19.24 0.37
CA PRO A 142 20.15 20.35 0.15
C PRO A 142 20.11 21.28 1.37
N PRO A 143 21.27 21.66 1.93
CA PRO A 143 21.31 22.69 2.96
C PRO A 143 20.75 24.01 2.40
N PRO A 144 20.21 24.89 3.27
CA PRO A 144 19.73 26.20 2.83
C PRO A 144 20.85 26.94 2.11
N VAL A 145 20.48 27.47 0.94
CA VAL A 145 21.32 28.02 -0.12
C VAL A 145 22.41 28.96 0.41
N ALA A 146 23.67 28.58 0.26
CA ALA A 146 24.80 29.50 0.33
C ALA A 146 25.92 29.06 -0.62
N ALA A 147 26.26 29.97 -1.53
CA ALA A 147 27.41 30.01 -2.44
C ALA A 147 27.50 28.95 -3.55
N ALA A 148 27.26 29.44 -4.78
CA ALA A 148 27.39 28.78 -6.06
C ALA A 148 28.78 28.15 -6.28
N ALA A 149 28.78 26.87 -6.67
CA ALA A 149 29.85 26.28 -7.47
C ALA A 149 29.86 26.93 -8.88
N PRO A 150 31.03 27.00 -9.55
CA PRO A 150 31.14 27.66 -10.85
C PRO A 150 30.26 26.96 -11.91
N PRO A 151 29.70 27.71 -12.89
CA PRO A 151 28.87 27.13 -13.93
C PRO A 151 29.73 26.33 -14.91
N VAL A 152 29.75 25.01 -14.76
CA VAL A 152 30.27 24.09 -15.76
C VAL A 152 29.08 23.30 -16.30
N GLY A 153 28.76 23.45 -17.59
CA GLY A 153 27.60 22.73 -18.17
C GLY A 153 26.90 23.39 -19.35
N VAL A 154 27.51 24.37 -20.03
CA VAL A 154 26.93 24.91 -21.27
C VAL A 154 27.16 23.93 -22.40
N CYS A 155 26.08 23.48 -23.03
CA CYS A 155 26.14 22.61 -24.19
C CYS A 155 26.79 23.33 -25.39
N GLU A 156 27.82 22.76 -25.99
CA GLU A 156 28.47 23.38 -27.15
C GLU A 156 27.57 23.42 -28.40
N ALA A 157 26.69 22.43 -28.57
CA ALA A 157 25.81 22.33 -29.74
C ALA A 157 24.65 23.34 -29.74
N CYS A 158 24.05 23.62 -28.57
CA CYS A 158 22.84 24.46 -28.50
C CYS A 158 22.89 25.54 -27.42
N ARG A 159 24.03 25.69 -26.74
CA ARG A 159 24.30 26.69 -25.68
C ARG A 159 23.34 26.66 -24.49
N THR A 160 22.62 25.55 -24.31
CA THR A 160 21.75 25.37 -23.15
C THR A 160 22.60 25.08 -21.93
N THR A 161 22.34 25.81 -20.83
CA THR A 161 22.93 25.54 -19.52
C THR A 161 22.29 24.30 -18.90
N ASN A 162 23.11 23.29 -18.62
CA ASN A 162 22.70 22.05 -17.99
C ASN A 162 23.18 22.00 -16.54
N ASP A 163 22.55 21.15 -15.76
CA ASP A 163 22.95 20.88 -14.38
C ASP A 163 24.35 20.26 -14.35
N ALA A 164 25.10 20.46 -13.27
CA ALA A 164 26.51 20.08 -13.18
C ALA A 164 26.76 18.56 -13.30
N ASP A 165 25.73 17.74 -13.04
CA ASP A 165 25.73 16.28 -13.15
C ASP A 165 25.11 15.77 -14.47
N ALA A 166 24.73 16.66 -15.39
CA ALA A 166 24.11 16.27 -16.64
C ALA A 166 25.11 15.58 -17.59
N ALA A 167 24.89 14.31 -17.89
CA ALA A 167 25.65 13.59 -18.92
C ALA A 167 25.21 13.95 -20.36
N PHE A 168 23.97 14.42 -20.51
CA PHE A 168 23.37 14.82 -21.79
C PHE A 168 22.68 16.17 -21.66
N CYS A 169 22.66 16.93 -22.75
CA CYS A 169 21.96 18.20 -22.78
C CYS A 169 20.44 18.00 -22.68
N LYS A 170 19.79 18.70 -21.73
CA LYS A 170 18.33 18.62 -21.51
C LYS A 170 17.48 19.18 -22.66
N ARG A 171 18.08 19.90 -23.61
CA ARG A 171 17.38 20.47 -24.77
C ARG A 171 17.59 19.67 -26.04
N CYS A 172 18.85 19.43 -26.44
CA CYS A 172 19.17 18.81 -27.73
C CYS A 172 19.67 17.35 -27.62
N GLY A 173 19.86 16.82 -26.41
CA GLY A 173 20.30 15.44 -26.20
C GLY A 173 21.77 15.15 -26.49
N SER A 174 22.58 16.14 -26.89
CA SER A 174 24.02 15.94 -27.12
C SER A 174 24.74 15.57 -25.83
N ARG A 175 25.68 14.63 -25.88
CA ARG A 175 26.54 14.27 -24.74
C ARG A 175 27.44 15.46 -24.36
N LEU A 176 27.62 15.70 -23.06
CA LEU A 176 28.47 16.78 -22.54
C LEU A 176 29.83 16.21 -22.11
N GLU A 177 30.94 16.87 -22.49
CA GLU A 177 32.31 16.34 -22.33
C GLU A 177 32.83 16.29 -20.87
N GLY A 178 32.00 16.63 -19.87
CA GLY A 178 32.34 16.53 -18.44
C GLY A 178 32.03 15.18 -17.77
N ALA A 179 31.30 14.27 -18.43
CA ALA A 179 30.85 13.00 -17.82
C ALA A 179 31.80 11.80 -18.07
N ALA A 180 32.88 11.99 -18.84
CA ALA A 180 33.73 10.88 -19.31
C ALA A 180 34.65 10.26 -18.25
N ALA A 181 34.89 10.91 -17.11
CA ALA A 181 35.84 10.43 -16.09
C ALA A 181 35.25 9.42 -15.09
N ALA A 182 33.92 9.23 -15.02
CA ALA A 182 33.29 8.34 -14.03
C ALA A 182 32.96 6.93 -14.55
N ALA A 183 33.12 6.66 -15.86
CA ALA A 183 32.68 5.42 -16.49
C ALA A 183 33.81 4.40 -16.80
N GLN A 184 35.07 4.72 -16.48
CA GLN A 184 36.21 3.81 -16.68
C GLN A 184 36.68 3.25 -15.32
N GLY A 185 35.85 2.41 -14.69
CA GLY A 185 36.17 1.82 -13.39
C GLY A 185 35.45 0.52 -13.08
N ASP A 186 34.87 -0.16 -14.08
CA ASP A 186 34.19 -1.44 -13.90
C ASP A 186 34.47 -2.37 -15.09
N ALA A 187 35.69 -2.87 -15.14
CA ALA A 187 36.07 -4.01 -15.97
C ALA A 187 37.12 -4.84 -15.21
N ARG A 188 36.64 -5.70 -14.32
CA ARG A 188 37.33 -6.93 -13.92
C ARG A 188 36.35 -7.99 -13.44
#